data_AF-A0A6P3Y9V4-F1
#
_entry.id   AF-A0A6P3Y9V4-F1
#
_cell.length_a   1.000
_cell.length_b   1.000
_cell.length_c   1.000
_cell.angle_alpha   90.00
_cell.angle_beta   90.00
_cell.angle_gamma   90.00
#
_symmetry.space_group_name_H-M   'P 1'
#
loop_
_entity.id
_entity.type
_entity.pdbx_description
1 polymer ?
#
loop_
_entity_poly.entity_id
_entity_poly.type
_entity_poly.pdbx_seq_one_letter_code
_entity_poly.pdbx_strand_id
1 'polypeptide(L)'
;MESFIKARRVSWCIGGQANWRRFLALPNILNVFNSRLTGYATRTGKFISTAARLNVAFPVAAVGDALQQARILLQRIKSDTKIDTKKQ
;
A
#
# COMPACT_ATOMS: atom_id res chain seq x y z
N MET A 1 24.91 -1.68 5.76
CA MET A 1 23.79 -0.80 5.34
C MET A 1 22.54 -1.65 5.26
N GLU A 2 21.93 -1.90 6.42
CA GLU A 2 20.79 -2.82 6.53
C GLU A 2 19.61 -2.31 5.71
N SER A 3 19.15 -3.14 4.79
CA SER A 3 17.92 -2.92 4.06
C SER A 3 16.77 -2.82 5.05
N PHE A 4 16.20 -1.62 5.23
CA PHE A 4 14.93 -1.39 5.90
C PHE A 4 13.80 -2.12 5.15
N ILE A 5 13.71 -3.43 5.34
CA ILE A 5 12.53 -4.24 5.01
C ILE A 5 11.49 -3.84 6.06
N LYS A 6 10.90 -2.65 5.89
CA LYS A 6 9.79 -2.22 6.75
C LYS A 6 8.65 -3.18 6.54
N ALA A 7 8.09 -3.65 7.64
CA ALA A 7 6.93 -4.55 7.69
C ALA A 7 5.64 -3.82 7.25
N ARG A 8 5.62 -3.22 6.06
CA ARG A 8 4.48 -2.51 5.45
C ARG A 8 3.24 -3.41 5.34
N ARG A 9 3.51 -4.70 5.24
CA ARG A 9 2.55 -5.79 5.19
C ARG A 9 1.77 -6.02 6.49
N VAL A 10 2.31 -5.60 7.63
CA VAL A 10 1.66 -5.67 8.95
C VAL A 10 1.24 -4.29 9.44
N SER A 11 1.35 -3.27 8.58
CA SER A 11 0.81 -1.94 8.89
C SER A 11 -0.70 -2.06 9.07
N TRP A 12 -1.18 -1.55 10.20
CA TRP A 12 -2.59 -1.64 10.59
C TRP A 12 -3.54 -1.13 9.50
N CYS A 13 -3.22 -0.04 8.80
CA CYS A 13 -4.13 0.60 7.83
C CYS A 13 -3.98 0.10 6.38
N ILE A 14 -2.86 -0.52 5.99
CA ILE A 14 -2.54 -0.78 4.58
C ILE A 14 -1.77 -2.10 4.32
N GLY A 15 -1.51 -2.86 5.38
CA GLY A 15 -0.93 -4.20 5.28
C GLY A 15 -1.94 -5.25 4.84
N GLY A 16 -1.56 -6.12 3.90
CA GLY A 16 -2.39 -7.28 3.51
C GLY A 16 -1.62 -8.59 3.53
N GLN A 17 -0.79 -8.81 4.57
CA GLN A 17 -0.11 -10.08 4.73
C GLN A 17 -1.00 -11.13 5.38
N ALA A 18 -1.00 -12.32 4.78
CA ALA A 18 -1.79 -13.47 5.19
C ALA A 18 -3.28 -13.13 5.31
N ASN A 19 -3.91 -13.39 6.47
CA ASN A 19 -5.32 -13.17 6.72
C ASN A 19 -5.51 -12.41 8.04
N TRP A 20 -6.74 -11.95 8.31
CA TRP A 20 -7.06 -11.14 9.48
C TRP A 20 -6.83 -11.87 10.81
N ARG A 21 -6.90 -13.20 10.83
CA ARG A 21 -6.65 -14.04 12.02
C ARG A 21 -5.17 -14.09 12.38
N ARG A 22 -4.28 -13.91 11.41
CA ARG A 22 -2.82 -13.92 11.62
C ARG A 22 -2.25 -12.51 11.76
N PHE A 23 -2.79 -11.55 11.01
CA PHE A 23 -2.40 -10.14 11.08
C PHE A 23 -3.65 -9.26 11.01
N LEU A 24 -3.95 -8.57 12.11
CA LEU A 24 -5.06 -7.65 12.19
C LEU A 24 -4.72 -6.35 11.46
N ALA A 25 -5.08 -6.30 10.18
CA ALA A 25 -4.94 -5.13 9.33
C ALA A 25 -6.25 -4.85 8.62
N LEU A 26 -6.56 -3.56 8.41
CA LEU A 26 -7.80 -3.12 7.80
C LEU A 26 -8.03 -3.79 6.43
N PRO A 27 -7.05 -3.89 5.51
CA PRO A 27 -7.25 -4.61 4.26
C PRO A 27 -7.56 -6.10 4.45
N ASN A 28 -6.96 -6.75 5.45
CA ASN A 28 -7.23 -8.17 5.72
C ASN A 28 -8.67 -8.42 6.20
N ILE A 29 -9.25 -7.47 6.95
CA ILE A 29 -10.66 -7.53 7.37
C ILE A 29 -11.56 -7.25 6.17
N LEU A 30 -11.31 -6.16 5.44
CA LEU A 30 -12.12 -5.77 4.28
C LEU A 30 -12.14 -6.84 3.18
N ASN A 31 -11.03 -7.57 3.02
CA ASN A 31 -10.93 -8.67 2.07
C ASN A 31 -11.86 -9.86 2.40
N VAL A 32 -12.33 -10.00 3.64
CA VAL A 32 -13.36 -11.00 4.03
C VAL A 32 -14.70 -10.68 3.39
N PHE A 33 -15.04 -9.39 3.32
CA PHE A 33 -16.32 -8.91 2.80
C PHE A 33 -16.27 -8.65 1.29
N ASN A 34 -15.09 -8.34 0.75
CA ASN A 34 -14.89 -8.09 -0.66
C ASN A 34 -13.52 -8.60 -1.14
N SER A 35 -13.52 -9.75 -1.82
CA SER A 35 -12.32 -10.36 -2.40
C SER A 35 -11.74 -9.59 -3.60
N ARG A 36 -12.45 -8.57 -4.11
CA ARG A 36 -11.97 -7.69 -5.20
C ARG A 36 -11.26 -6.44 -4.68
N LEU A 37 -10.95 -6.37 -3.37
CA LEU A 37 -10.21 -5.27 -2.78
C LEU A 37 -8.83 -5.10 -3.45
N THR A 38 -8.45 -3.87 -3.78
CA THR A 38 -7.15 -3.53 -4.38
C THR A 38 -6.43 -2.44 -3.57
N GLY A 39 -5.18 -2.15 -3.92
CA GLY A 39 -4.41 -1.03 -3.37
C GLY A 39 -3.59 -1.29 -2.10
N TYR A 40 -3.83 -2.39 -1.39
CA TYR A 40 -3.07 -2.77 -0.20
C TYR A 40 -1.77 -3.53 -0.51
N ALA A 41 -0.82 -3.52 0.42
CA ALA A 41 0.51 -4.12 0.23
C ALA A 41 0.44 -5.66 0.36
N THR A 42 0.70 -6.38 -0.74
CA THR A 42 0.49 -7.85 -0.83
C THR A 42 1.75 -8.68 -0.55
N ARG A 43 2.95 -8.18 -0.89
CA ARG A 43 4.23 -8.92 -0.77
C ARG A 43 5.33 -8.10 -0.09
N THR A 44 6.34 -8.80 0.44
CA THR A 44 7.52 -8.16 1.05
C THR A 44 8.39 -7.63 -0.09
N GLY A 45 8.67 -6.33 -0.10
CA GLY A 45 9.43 -5.70 -1.17
C GLY A 45 9.89 -4.29 -0.79
N LYS A 46 10.92 -3.80 -1.47
CA LYS A 46 11.36 -2.39 -1.37
C LYS A 46 10.21 -1.45 -1.78
N PHE A 47 10.25 -0.20 -1.35
CA PHE A 47 9.22 0.83 -1.65
C PHE A 47 8.95 1.05 -3.15
N ILE A 48 9.94 0.72 -3.98
CA ILE A 48 9.91 0.76 -5.46
C ILE A 48 9.21 -0.47 -6.05
N SER A 49 9.00 -1.53 -5.27
CA SER A 49 8.38 -2.75 -5.75
C SER A 49 6.91 -2.52 -6.05
N THR A 50 6.45 -3.08 -7.17
CA THR A 50 5.03 -3.20 -7.53
C THR A 50 4.18 -3.85 -6.42
N ALA A 51 4.81 -4.58 -5.48
CA ALA A 51 4.17 -5.15 -4.31
C ALA A 51 3.67 -4.12 -3.28
N ALA A 52 4.20 -2.89 -3.29
CA ALA A 52 3.78 -1.82 -2.38
C ALA A 52 2.41 -1.23 -2.75
N ARG A 53 1.92 -1.44 -3.98
CA ARG A 53 0.62 -0.94 -4.47
C ARG A 53 0.47 0.55 -4.17
N LEU A 54 -0.56 0.98 -3.44
CA LEU A 54 -0.78 2.40 -3.13
C LEU A 54 -0.04 2.87 -1.87
N ASN A 55 0.73 2.00 -1.21
CA ASN A 55 1.57 2.36 -0.06
C ASN A 55 2.84 3.09 -0.53
N VAL A 56 2.74 4.41 -0.69
CA VAL A 56 3.83 5.29 -1.13
C VAL A 56 4.67 5.88 0.01
N ALA A 57 4.26 5.65 1.27
CA ALA A 57 4.98 6.16 2.44
C ALA A 57 6.42 5.68 2.42
N PHE A 58 7.40 6.49 2.83
CA PHE A 58 8.78 6.02 2.99
C PHE A 58 9.35 6.35 4.37
N PRO A 59 10.31 5.54 4.88
CA PRO A 59 10.99 5.84 6.13
C PRO A 59 11.62 7.22 6.09
N VAL A 60 11.52 7.98 7.18
CA VAL A 60 12.24 9.25 7.33
C VAL A 60 11.80 10.29 6.29
N ALA A 61 10.58 10.14 5.73
CA ALA A 61 9.99 11.17 4.90
C ALA A 61 9.77 12.44 5.72
N ALA A 62 10.36 13.54 5.26
CA ALA A 62 10.08 14.86 5.80
C ALA A 62 8.75 15.38 5.22
N VAL A 63 8.23 16.48 5.79
CA VAL A 63 7.03 17.15 5.24
C VAL A 63 7.25 17.57 3.78
N GLY A 64 8.47 17.96 3.41
CA GLY A 64 8.84 18.30 2.03
C GLY A 64 8.66 17.16 1.03
N ASP A 65 8.68 15.91 1.50
CA ASP A 65 8.52 14.72 0.66
C ASP A 65 7.06 14.37 0.37
N ALA A 66 6.12 14.97 1.12
CA ALA A 66 4.69 14.68 0.99
C ALA A 66 4.19 14.97 -0.44
N LEU A 67 4.66 16.06 -1.05
CA LEU A 67 4.29 16.42 -2.43
C LEU A 67 4.77 15.36 -3.43
N GLN A 68 5.98 14.84 -3.24
CA GLN A 68 6.51 13.79 -4.10
C GLN A 68 5.73 12.48 -3.92
N GLN A 69 5.40 12.10 -2.68
CA GLN A 69 4.57 10.92 -2.41
C GLN A 69 3.17 11.05 -3.03
N ALA A 70 2.56 12.23 -2.95
CA ALA A 70 1.27 12.51 -3.57
C ALA A 70 1.33 12.38 -5.11
N ARG A 71 2.39 12.88 -5.75
CA ARG A 71 2.61 12.72 -7.20
C ARG A 71 2.74 11.25 -7.59
N ILE A 72 3.55 10.48 -6.84
CA ILE A 72 3.72 9.04 -7.07
C ILE A 72 2.38 8.29 -6.87
N LEU A 73 1.62 8.66 -5.85
CA LEU A 73 0.31 8.06 -5.57
C LEU A 73 -0.67 8.30 -6.72
N LEU A 74 -0.78 9.54 -7.19
CA LEU A 74 -1.64 9.89 -8.32
C LEU A 74 -1.23 9.15 -9.59
N GLN A 75 0.08 9.05 -9.86
CA GLN A 75 0.57 8.27 -10.99
C GLN A 75 0.16 6.81 -10.88
N ARG A 76 0.34 6.18 -9.70
CA ARG A 76 -0.06 4.78 -9.48
C ARG A 76 -1.57 4.56 -9.62
N ILE A 77 -2.39 5.49 -9.12
CA ILE A 77 -3.85 5.44 -9.24
C ILE A 77 -4.27 5.53 -10.71
N LYS A 78 -3.73 6.49 -11.46
CA LYS A 78 -4.05 6.69 -12.88
C LYS A 78 -3.58 5.54 -13.77
N SER A 79 -2.49 4.87 -13.39
CA SER A 79 -1.95 3.74 -14.14
C SER A 79 -2.60 2.39 -13.79
N ASP A 80 -3.33 2.28 -12.68
CA ASP A 80 -3.99 1.04 -12.27
C ASP A 80 -5.36 0.91 -12.95
N THR A 81 -5.45 -0.02 -13.91
CA THR A 81 -6.68 -0.28 -14.68
C THR A 81 -7.84 -0.82 -13.82
N LYS A 82 -7.58 -1.23 -12.58
CA LYS A 82 -8.61 -1.68 -11.64
C LYS A 82 -9.24 -0.55 -10.83
N ILE A 83 -8.71 0.67 -10.93
CA ILE A 83 -9.20 1.83 -10.19
C ILE A 83 -9.95 2.75 -11.15
N ASP A 84 -11.24 2.92 -10.91
CA ASP A 84 -12.05 3.90 -11.64
C ASP A 84 -11.77 5.30 -11.10
N THR A 85 -11.12 6.13 -11.91
CA THR A 85 -10.80 7.53 -11.60
C THR A 85 -11.76 8.52 -12.26
N LYS A 86 -12.73 8.05 -13.05
CA LYS A 86 -13.62 8.92 -13.83
C LYS A 86 -14.85 9.41 -13.06
N LYS A 87 -15.07 8.90 -11.84
CA LYS A 87 -16.20 9.25 -10.97
C LYS A 87 -15.85 10.17 -9.79
N GLN A 88 -14.73 10.90 -9.85
CA GLN A 88 -14.34 11.84 -8.79
C GLN A 88 -15.03 13.18 -8.89
#